data_AF-A0A3Q9XY49-F1
#
_entry.id   AF-A0A3Q9XY49-F1
#
_cell.length_a   1.000
_cell.length_b   1.000
_cell.length_c   1.000
_cell.angle_alpha   90.00
_cell.angle_beta   90.00
_cell.angle_gamma   90.00
#
_symmetry.space_group_name_H-M   'P 1'
#
loop_
_entity.id
_entity.type
_entity.pdbx_description
1 polymer ?
#
loop_
_entity_poly.entity_id
_entity_poly.type
_entity_poly.pdbx_seq_one_letter_code
_entity_poly.pdbx_strand_id
1 'polypeptide(L)'
;MKNVTINSREDQERRLQIKNIHQQMKNLAVQGTGISPWEAQILVGLIEEVYFSELNQSHLKPGQIKYHCVAAEEGAGKSLKECKMLPVVLTLFDQRDKGNFSQDNNKDRSVELRRRRLVRIAEEAKEQGGYLTQEDLAELLMCDIRTIRRDIKELRTIGILLPTRGQQKDIGPGVSHRAIAIRLWLEGKEPVAIAQHIKHSIEAVENYLQKFKRVAFLKSKHFNEFEIALTVGISIYATKTFSLLYEEFKDKAFFKQRLEEVYIVGAQYYHAQDEKKRMMSSNDSIRNERRLP
;
A
#
# COMPACT_ATOMS: atom_id res chain seq x y z
N MET A 1 -25.10 -28.35 57.26
CA MET A 1 -24.75 -28.39 55.82
C MET A 1 -23.88 -27.18 55.52
N LYS A 2 -22.58 -27.39 55.26
CA LYS A 2 -21.67 -26.30 54.89
C LYS A 2 -21.86 -25.99 53.41
N ASN A 3 -22.38 -24.82 53.08
CA ASN A 3 -22.33 -24.28 51.72
C ASN A 3 -20.86 -23.99 51.39
N VAL A 4 -20.20 -24.96 50.77
CA VAL A 4 -18.89 -24.75 50.16
C VAL A 4 -19.12 -23.85 48.96
N THR A 5 -18.84 -22.57 49.12
CA THR A 5 -18.72 -21.64 48.01
C THR A 5 -17.54 -22.13 47.18
N ILE A 6 -17.80 -22.85 46.09
CA ILE A 6 -16.79 -23.24 45.11
C ILE A 6 -16.40 -21.94 44.39
N ASN A 7 -15.49 -21.20 45.00
CA ASN A 7 -14.87 -20.02 44.41
C ASN A 7 -13.54 -20.46 43.82
N SER A 8 -13.61 -21.40 42.87
CA SER A 8 -12.41 -21.95 42.24
C SER A 8 -11.76 -20.89 41.35
N ARG A 9 -10.44 -21.02 41.14
CA ARG A 9 -9.68 -20.15 40.24
C ARG A 9 -10.23 -20.22 38.80
N GLU A 10 -10.71 -21.40 38.39
CA GLU A 10 -11.37 -21.61 37.10
C GLU A 10 -12.66 -20.79 36.96
N ASP A 11 -13.48 -20.69 38.01
CA ASP A 11 -14.69 -19.87 38.00
C ASP A 11 -14.38 -18.37 37.96
N GLN A 12 -13.27 -17.95 38.57
CA GLN A 12 -12.77 -16.58 38.49
C GLN A 12 -12.27 -16.24 37.07
N GLU A 13 -11.51 -17.15 36.45
CA GLU A 13 -11.02 -17.01 35.07
C GLU A 13 -12.17 -17.03 34.06
N ARG A 14 -13.18 -17.89 34.25
CA ARG A 14 -14.38 -17.95 33.40
C ARG A 14 -15.18 -16.63 33.48
N ARG A 15 -15.32 -16.04 34.67
CA ARG A 15 -15.97 -14.73 34.86
C ARG A 15 -15.21 -13.57 34.22
N LEU A 16 -13.88 -13.65 34.13
CA LEU A 16 -13.06 -12.66 33.44
C LEU A 16 -13.19 -12.78 31.91
N GLN A 17 -13.26 -14.00 31.37
CA GLN A 17 -13.46 -14.22 29.93
C GLN A 17 -14.83 -13.76 29.43
N ILE A 18 -15.87 -13.82 30.28
CA ILE A 18 -17.22 -13.33 29.98
C ILE A 18 -17.26 -11.79 29.86
N LYS A 19 -16.32 -11.07 30.50
CA LYS A 19 -16.27 -9.60 30.47
C LYS A 19 -15.49 -9.08 29.26
N ASN A 20 -15.93 -9.44 28.07
CA ASN A 20 -15.39 -8.91 26.83
C ASN A 20 -16.45 -8.16 26.01
N ILE A 21 -15.98 -7.33 25.08
CA ILE A 21 -16.84 -6.49 24.24
C ILE A 21 -17.79 -7.33 23.36
N HIS A 22 -17.35 -8.51 22.91
CA HIS A 22 -18.16 -9.44 22.12
C HIS A 22 -19.36 -9.97 22.91
N GLN A 23 -19.17 -10.29 24.20
CA GLN A 23 -20.23 -10.77 25.07
C GLN A 23 -21.22 -9.64 25.39
N GLN A 24 -20.72 -8.41 25.56
CA GLN A 24 -21.59 -7.23 25.69
C GLN A 24 -22.42 -7.00 24.43
N MET A 25 -21.82 -7.09 23.24
CA MET A 25 -22.54 -6.97 21.97
C MET A 25 -23.60 -8.06 21.78
N LYS A 26 -23.29 -9.33 22.11
CA LYS A 26 -24.28 -10.42 22.08
C LYS A 26 -25.45 -10.13 23.00
N ASN A 27 -25.18 -9.72 24.23
CA ASN A 27 -26.23 -9.42 25.22
C ASN A 27 -27.12 -8.26 24.75
N LEU A 28 -26.52 -7.19 24.20
CA LEU A 28 -27.25 -6.05 23.65
C LEU A 28 -28.08 -6.42 22.42
N ALA A 29 -27.56 -7.27 21.54
CA ALA A 29 -28.31 -7.72 20.37
C ALA A 29 -29.53 -8.55 20.76
N VAL A 30 -29.37 -9.51 21.68
CA VAL A 30 -30.48 -10.32 22.20
C VAL A 30 -31.53 -9.43 22.88
N GLN A 31 -31.11 -8.51 23.75
CA GLN A 31 -32.03 -7.65 24.50
C GLN A 31 -32.68 -6.55 23.65
N GLY A 32 -31.95 -5.99 22.69
CA GLY A 32 -32.39 -4.83 21.91
C GLY A 32 -33.14 -5.18 20.62
N THR A 33 -32.94 -6.39 20.06
CA THR A 33 -33.56 -6.80 18.79
C THR A 33 -34.40 -8.07 18.90
N GLY A 34 -34.32 -8.80 20.02
CA GLY A 34 -35.10 -10.02 20.27
C GLY A 34 -34.60 -11.25 19.52
N ILE A 35 -33.43 -11.20 18.89
CA ILE A 35 -32.83 -12.35 18.21
C ILE A 35 -32.31 -13.39 19.21
N SER A 36 -32.23 -14.65 18.77
CA SER A 36 -31.74 -15.75 19.61
C SER A 36 -30.26 -15.59 19.97
N PRO A 37 -29.79 -16.21 21.08
CA PRO A 37 -28.37 -16.17 21.45
C PRO A 37 -27.43 -16.70 20.35
N TRP A 38 -27.89 -17.66 19.55
CA TRP A 38 -27.14 -18.18 18.42
C TRP A 38 -27.06 -17.17 17.28
N GLU A 39 -28.18 -16.55 16.89
CA GLU A 39 -28.19 -15.48 15.88
C GLU A 39 -27.34 -14.29 16.31
N ALA A 40 -27.39 -13.89 17.58
CA ALA A 40 -26.53 -12.85 18.14
C ALA A 40 -25.05 -13.23 18.08
N GLN A 41 -24.72 -14.51 18.25
CA GLN A 41 -23.35 -15.00 18.11
C GLN A 41 -22.86 -14.95 16.67
N ILE A 42 -23.70 -15.33 15.70
CA ILE A 42 -23.39 -15.20 14.27
C ILE A 42 -23.24 -13.73 13.89
N LEU A 43 -24.16 -12.86 14.35
CA LEU A 43 -24.12 -11.42 14.10
C LEU A 43 -22.83 -10.79 14.64
N VAL A 44 -22.43 -11.11 15.88
CA VAL A 44 -21.18 -10.61 16.45
C VAL A 44 -19.97 -11.17 15.72
N GLY A 45 -20.01 -12.42 15.25
CA GLY A 45 -18.95 -12.98 14.39
C GLY A 45 -18.85 -12.27 13.04
N LEU A 46 -19.98 -11.91 12.41
CA LEU A 46 -20.00 -11.10 11.18
C LEU A 46 -19.49 -9.68 11.41
N ILE A 47 -19.87 -9.06 12.53
CA ILE A 47 -19.32 -7.75 12.93
C ILE A 47 -17.82 -7.88 13.15
N GLU A 48 -17.35 -8.96 13.78
CA GLU A 48 -15.93 -9.23 13.96
C GLU A 48 -15.23 -9.40 12.61
N GLU A 49 -15.78 -10.17 11.70
CA GLU A 49 -15.24 -10.37 10.35
C GLU A 49 -15.16 -9.07 9.54
N VAL A 50 -16.21 -8.25 9.59
CA VAL A 50 -16.30 -7.02 8.79
C VAL A 50 -15.54 -5.84 9.41
N TYR A 51 -15.60 -5.70 10.74
CA TYR A 51 -15.02 -4.55 11.43
C TYR A 51 -13.71 -4.87 12.15
N PHE A 52 -13.52 -6.08 12.69
CA PHE A 52 -12.44 -6.39 13.64
C PHE A 52 -11.37 -7.38 13.16
N SER A 53 -11.62 -8.18 12.11
CA SER A 53 -10.65 -9.12 11.54
C SER A 53 -9.36 -8.44 11.09
N GLU A 54 -9.45 -7.14 10.75
CA GLU A 54 -8.31 -6.32 10.41
C GLU A 54 -7.91 -5.26 11.46
N LEU A 55 -8.67 -5.07 12.56
CA LEU A 55 -8.38 -4.00 13.54
C LEU A 55 -7.04 -4.21 14.27
N ASN A 56 -6.49 -5.43 14.24
CA ASN A 56 -5.28 -5.80 15.00
C ASN A 56 -4.01 -6.06 14.17
N GLN A 57 -4.02 -5.94 12.83
CA GLN A 57 -2.84 -6.33 12.03
C GLN A 57 -2.17 -5.21 11.21
N SER A 58 -2.79 -4.03 11.09
CA SER A 58 -2.22 -2.91 10.34
C SER A 58 -2.30 -1.64 11.17
N HIS A 59 -1.20 -1.25 11.82
CA HIS A 59 -1.09 0.11 12.35
C HIS A 59 -1.18 1.10 11.18
N LEU A 60 -2.33 1.75 11.02
CA LEU A 60 -2.49 2.83 10.06
C LEU A 60 -1.46 3.92 10.36
N LYS A 61 -0.76 4.38 9.33
CA LYS A 61 0.11 5.54 9.47
C LYS A 61 -0.75 6.81 9.55
N PRO A 62 -0.23 7.89 10.16
CA PRO A 62 -0.92 9.18 10.13
C PRO A 62 -1.30 9.58 8.70
N GLY A 63 -2.57 9.98 8.51
CA GLY A 63 -3.10 10.37 7.20
C GLY A 63 -3.66 9.22 6.36
N GLN A 64 -3.59 7.98 6.85
CA GLN A 64 -4.24 6.82 6.23
C GLN A 64 -5.60 6.52 6.85
N ILE A 65 -6.49 5.95 6.04
CA ILE A 65 -7.80 5.46 6.46
C ILE A 65 -8.01 4.03 5.97
N LYS A 66 -8.93 3.31 6.61
CA LYS A 66 -9.53 2.12 6.01
C LYS A 66 -10.78 2.51 5.23
N TYR A 67 -10.97 1.91 4.08
CA TYR A 67 -12.10 2.18 3.21
C TYR A 67 -12.56 0.88 2.54
N HIS A 68 -13.86 0.72 2.34
CA HIS A 68 -14.39 -0.45 1.63
C HIS A 68 -14.64 -0.10 0.19
N CYS A 69 -14.11 -0.89 -0.74
CA CYS A 69 -14.32 -0.70 -2.17
C CYS A 69 -14.65 -2.01 -2.87
N VAL A 70 -15.07 -1.93 -4.13
CA VAL A 70 -15.52 -3.09 -4.90
C VAL A 70 -14.33 -3.99 -5.21
N ALA A 71 -14.47 -5.29 -4.96
CA ALA A 71 -13.44 -6.27 -5.27
C ALA A 71 -13.15 -6.34 -6.77
N ALA A 72 -11.86 -6.45 -7.15
CA ALA A 72 -11.41 -6.49 -8.54
C ALA A 72 -11.92 -7.72 -9.30
N GLU A 73 -12.23 -8.81 -8.61
CA GLU A 73 -12.83 -10.01 -9.19
C GLU A 73 -14.29 -9.81 -9.66
N GLU A 74 -14.98 -8.78 -9.16
CA GLU A 74 -16.36 -8.52 -9.58
C GLU A 74 -16.39 -7.99 -11.02
N GLY A 75 -17.03 -8.72 -11.93
CA GLY A 75 -17.15 -8.34 -13.35
C GLY A 75 -18.06 -7.13 -13.58
N ALA A 76 -17.92 -6.44 -14.71
CA ALA A 76 -18.78 -5.30 -15.06
C ALA A 76 -20.25 -5.74 -15.23
N GLY A 77 -21.20 -4.92 -14.75
CA GLY A 77 -22.64 -5.13 -14.94
C GLY A 77 -23.39 -5.69 -13.73
N LYS A 78 -22.70 -6.17 -12.69
CA LYS A 78 -23.33 -6.44 -11.39
C LYS A 78 -23.73 -5.14 -10.70
N SER A 79 -24.87 -5.17 -10.02
CA SER A 79 -25.31 -4.06 -9.16
C SER A 79 -24.30 -3.85 -8.04
N LEU A 80 -23.99 -2.60 -7.69
CA LEU A 80 -23.11 -2.28 -6.55
C LEU A 80 -23.56 -2.94 -5.25
N LYS A 81 -24.88 -3.14 -5.08
CA LYS A 81 -25.48 -3.80 -3.92
C LYS A 81 -25.12 -5.30 -3.81
N GLU A 82 -24.72 -5.91 -4.92
CA GLU A 82 -24.43 -7.34 -5.04
C GLU A 82 -22.93 -7.62 -5.22
N CYS A 83 -22.13 -6.56 -5.40
CA CYS A 83 -20.69 -6.67 -5.50
C CYS A 83 -20.11 -7.00 -4.13
N LYS A 84 -19.17 -7.96 -4.09
CA LYS A 84 -18.31 -8.15 -2.94
C LYS A 84 -17.49 -6.87 -2.70
N MET A 85 -17.55 -6.38 -1.47
CA MET A 85 -16.70 -5.29 -0.99
C MET A 85 -15.48 -5.89 -0.29
N LEU A 86 -14.36 -5.19 -0.36
CA LEU A 86 -13.19 -5.53 0.44
C LEU A 86 -12.59 -4.28 1.10
N PRO A 87 -12.03 -4.41 2.30
CA PRO A 87 -11.32 -3.34 2.96
C PRO A 87 -9.95 -3.07 2.29
N VAL A 88 -9.63 -1.79 2.15
CA VAL A 88 -8.32 -1.29 1.68
C VAL A 88 -7.83 -0.16 2.59
N VAL A 89 -6.51 0.00 2.67
CA VAL A 89 -5.87 1.15 3.32
C VAL A 89 -5.55 2.21 2.28
N LEU A 90 -6.07 3.43 2.46
CA LEU A 90 -5.88 4.57 1.55
C LEU A 90 -5.17 5.71 2.27
N THR A 91 -4.18 6.31 1.61
CA THR A 91 -3.40 7.45 2.11
C THR A 91 -3.99 8.76 1.61
N LEU A 92 -4.88 9.38 2.41
CA LEU A 92 -5.49 10.67 2.07
C LEU A 92 -4.51 11.82 2.22
N PHE A 93 -3.73 11.80 3.30
CA PHE A 93 -2.76 12.84 3.61
C PHE A 93 -1.37 12.24 3.69
N ASP A 94 -0.46 12.79 2.90
CA ASP A 94 0.93 12.38 2.90
C ASP A 94 1.82 13.61 3.11
N GLN A 95 2.96 13.46 3.79
CA GLN A 95 3.89 14.58 3.99
C GLN A 95 4.39 15.15 2.66
N ARG A 96 4.49 14.31 1.62
CA ARG A 96 4.86 14.68 0.24
C ARG A 96 3.86 15.64 -0.42
N ASP A 97 2.63 15.72 0.10
CA ASP A 97 1.62 16.70 -0.36
C ASP A 97 2.01 18.15 -0.02
N LYS A 98 2.95 18.36 0.91
CA LYS A 98 3.44 19.70 1.28
C LYS A 98 4.57 20.20 0.37
N GLY A 99 5.08 19.35 -0.54
CA GLY A 99 6.28 19.58 -1.35
C GLY A 99 6.13 20.59 -2.50
N ASN A 100 7.05 20.47 -3.47
CA ASN A 100 7.19 21.42 -4.59
C ASN A 100 6.00 21.29 -5.58
N PHE A 101 5.28 22.38 -5.75
CA PHE A 101 4.28 22.59 -6.80
C PHE A 101 4.92 23.48 -7.88
N SER A 102 4.42 23.44 -9.11
CA SER A 102 4.84 24.43 -10.11
C SER A 102 4.61 25.83 -9.55
N GLN A 103 5.62 26.70 -9.62
CA GLN A 103 5.56 28.06 -9.07
C GLN A 103 4.54 28.95 -9.81
N ASP A 104 4.06 28.50 -10.96
CA ASP A 104 3.04 29.20 -11.74
C ASP A 104 1.66 28.98 -11.12
N ASN A 105 1.14 30.05 -10.51
CA ASN A 105 -0.23 30.24 -10.04
C ASN A 105 -0.77 29.32 -8.93
N ASN A 106 -1.08 29.93 -7.77
CA ASN A 106 -1.77 29.27 -6.64
C ASN A 106 -3.11 28.58 -6.99
N LYS A 107 -3.78 28.98 -8.09
CA LYS A 107 -5.00 28.30 -8.58
C LYS A 107 -4.73 26.87 -9.05
N ASP A 108 -3.53 26.61 -9.58
CA ASP A 108 -3.14 25.30 -10.09
C ASP A 108 -2.69 24.35 -8.96
N ARG A 109 -2.27 24.90 -7.83
CA ARG A 109 -1.81 24.12 -6.66
C ARG A 109 -2.89 23.20 -6.09
N SER A 110 -4.12 23.67 -5.90
CA SER A 110 -5.19 22.84 -5.33
C SER A 110 -5.63 21.72 -6.28
N VAL A 111 -5.63 22.01 -7.59
CA VAL A 111 -5.94 21.06 -8.66
C VAL A 111 -4.85 20.01 -8.76
N GLU A 112 -3.58 20.43 -8.77
CA GLU A 112 -2.43 19.52 -8.79
C GLU A 112 -2.42 18.63 -7.55
N LEU A 113 -2.63 19.19 -6.36
CA LEU A 113 -2.71 18.40 -5.12
C LEU A 113 -3.84 17.37 -5.19
N ARG A 114 -5.03 17.78 -5.62
CA ARG A 114 -6.18 16.86 -5.76
C ARG A 114 -5.88 15.74 -6.75
N ARG A 115 -5.28 16.05 -7.90
CA ARG A 115 -4.87 15.04 -8.90
C ARG A 115 -3.81 14.07 -8.37
N ARG A 116 -2.82 14.56 -7.61
CA ARG A 116 -1.83 13.70 -6.93
C ARG A 116 -2.51 12.72 -5.99
N ARG A 117 -3.43 13.20 -5.15
CA ARG A 117 -4.21 12.36 -4.24
C ARG A 117 -5.09 11.36 -4.99
N LEU A 118 -5.79 11.83 -6.02
CA LEU A 118 -6.67 11.02 -6.87
C LEU A 118 -5.94 9.79 -7.44
N VAL A 119 -4.75 10.01 -8.01
CA VAL A 119 -3.90 8.93 -8.54
C VAL A 119 -3.46 7.99 -7.43
N ARG A 120 -2.89 8.51 -6.34
CA ARG A 120 -2.39 7.71 -5.21
C ARG A 120 -3.47 6.78 -4.64
N ILE A 121 -4.64 7.34 -4.35
CA ILE A 121 -5.74 6.63 -3.71
C ILE A 121 -6.29 5.52 -4.63
N ALA A 122 -6.48 5.82 -5.91
CA ALA A 122 -6.96 4.83 -6.87
C ALA A 122 -5.96 3.68 -7.06
N GLU A 123 -4.66 3.98 -7.10
CA GLU A 123 -3.62 2.95 -7.18
C GLU A 123 -3.55 2.09 -5.93
N GLU A 124 -3.60 2.69 -4.74
CA GLU A 124 -3.57 1.94 -3.47
C GLU A 124 -4.74 0.97 -3.37
N ALA A 125 -5.95 1.37 -3.81
CA ALA A 125 -7.09 0.46 -3.89
C ALA A 125 -6.80 -0.71 -4.85
N LYS A 126 -6.32 -0.42 -6.07
CA LYS A 126 -5.99 -1.44 -7.09
C LYS A 126 -4.94 -2.43 -6.60
N GLU A 127 -3.89 -1.93 -5.94
CA GLU A 127 -2.80 -2.74 -5.40
C GLU A 127 -3.26 -3.72 -4.31
N GLN A 128 -4.37 -3.40 -3.64
CA GLN A 128 -5.02 -4.21 -2.62
C GLN A 128 -6.19 -5.04 -3.19
N GLY A 129 -6.32 -5.07 -4.53
CA GLY A 129 -7.32 -5.89 -5.21
C GLY A 129 -8.70 -5.25 -5.28
N GLY A 130 -8.85 -3.95 -5.01
CA GLY A 130 -10.11 -3.24 -5.08
C GLY A 130 -10.15 -2.13 -6.13
N TYR A 131 -11.35 -1.72 -6.55
CA TYR A 131 -11.57 -0.57 -7.42
C TYR A 131 -12.52 0.42 -6.77
N LEU A 132 -12.16 1.70 -6.84
CA LEU A 132 -13.00 2.79 -6.42
C LEU A 132 -13.89 3.27 -7.57
N THR A 133 -15.11 3.65 -7.23
CA THR A 133 -16.03 4.37 -8.11
C THR A 133 -15.65 5.86 -8.17
N GLN A 134 -16.26 6.61 -9.09
CA GLN A 134 -15.99 8.05 -9.17
C GLN A 134 -16.66 8.80 -8.01
N GLU A 135 -17.75 8.24 -7.49
CA GLU A 135 -18.47 8.63 -6.30
C GLU A 135 -17.60 8.47 -5.04
N ASP A 136 -16.93 7.33 -4.88
CA ASP A 136 -15.99 7.11 -3.77
C ASP A 136 -14.88 8.15 -3.78
N LEU A 137 -14.30 8.41 -4.96
CA LEU A 137 -13.22 9.40 -5.12
C LEU A 137 -13.69 10.83 -4.86
N ALA A 138 -14.94 11.15 -5.22
CA ALA A 138 -15.57 12.44 -4.94
C ALA A 138 -15.73 12.65 -3.43
N GLU A 139 -16.21 11.63 -2.71
CA GLU A 139 -16.35 11.63 -1.24
C GLU A 139 -14.98 11.77 -0.55
N LEU A 140 -14.03 10.91 -0.90
CA LEU A 140 -12.69 10.87 -0.30
C LEU A 140 -11.91 12.18 -0.50
N LEU A 141 -12.15 12.89 -1.61
CA LEU A 141 -11.50 14.15 -1.94
C LEU A 141 -12.37 15.39 -1.64
N MET A 142 -13.55 15.19 -1.05
CA MET A 142 -14.50 16.25 -0.69
C MET A 142 -14.78 17.21 -1.86
N CYS A 143 -15.08 16.66 -3.04
CA CYS A 143 -15.35 17.45 -4.23
C CYS A 143 -16.46 16.85 -5.08
N ASP A 144 -17.03 17.64 -5.98
CA ASP A 144 -18.11 17.17 -6.87
C ASP A 144 -17.61 16.12 -7.88
N ILE A 145 -18.46 15.14 -8.21
CA ILE A 145 -18.14 14.08 -9.18
C ILE A 145 -17.74 14.63 -10.57
N ARG A 146 -18.27 15.78 -11.00
CA ARG A 146 -17.86 16.46 -12.23
C ARG A 146 -16.40 16.92 -12.15
N THR A 147 -15.92 17.29 -10.97
CA THR A 147 -14.51 17.63 -10.74
C THR A 147 -13.63 16.40 -10.93
N ILE A 148 -14.02 15.26 -10.36
CA ILE A 148 -13.32 13.98 -10.55
C ILE A 148 -13.27 13.60 -12.03
N ARG A 149 -14.40 13.67 -12.75
CA ARG A 149 -14.49 13.36 -14.19
C ARG A 149 -13.57 14.25 -15.03
N ARG A 150 -13.54 15.55 -14.72
CA ARG A 150 -12.63 16.50 -15.38
C ARG A 150 -11.17 16.13 -15.10
N ASP A 151 -10.82 15.85 -13.85
CA ASP A 151 -9.45 15.49 -13.50
C ASP A 151 -9.01 14.15 -14.13
N ILE A 152 -9.89 13.15 -14.22
CA ILE A 152 -9.62 11.89 -14.93
C ILE A 152 -9.36 12.16 -16.42
N LYS A 153 -10.15 13.03 -17.05
CA LYS A 153 -9.96 13.40 -18.46
C LYS A 153 -8.59 14.06 -18.68
N GLU A 154 -8.21 14.97 -17.80
CA GLU A 154 -6.93 15.70 -17.85
C GLU A 154 -5.74 14.79 -17.54
N LEU A 155 -5.88 13.83 -16.64
CA LEU A 155 -4.84 12.81 -16.40
C LEU A 155 -4.66 11.92 -17.62
N ARG A 156 -5.74 11.60 -18.34
CA ARG A 156 -5.68 10.79 -19.57
C ARG A 156 -4.92 11.50 -20.69
N THR A 157 -5.02 12.82 -20.84
CA THR A 157 -4.29 13.55 -21.90
C THR A 157 -2.78 13.51 -21.71
N ILE A 158 -2.31 13.35 -20.47
CA ILE A 158 -0.90 13.16 -20.13
C ILE A 158 -0.52 11.68 -19.95
N GLY A 159 -1.35 10.75 -20.43
CA GLY A 159 -1.06 9.31 -20.46
C GLY A 159 -1.32 8.55 -19.15
N ILE A 160 -1.89 9.19 -18.13
CA ILE A 160 -2.21 8.55 -16.85
C ILE A 160 -3.64 8.00 -16.91
N LEU A 161 -3.77 6.66 -16.92
CA LEU A 161 -5.05 5.97 -16.82
C LEU A 161 -5.36 5.63 -15.37
N LEU A 162 -6.46 6.17 -14.85
CA LEU A 162 -6.85 5.99 -13.45
C LEU A 162 -7.61 4.64 -13.26
N PRO A 163 -7.15 3.75 -12.36
CA PRO A 163 -7.81 2.48 -12.09
C PRO A 163 -9.10 2.68 -11.29
N THR A 164 -10.16 3.04 -11.99
CA THR A 164 -11.52 3.13 -11.44
C THR A 164 -12.36 1.95 -11.91
N ARG A 165 -13.41 1.64 -11.16
CA ARG A 165 -14.33 0.53 -11.46
C ARG A 165 -14.87 0.58 -12.90
N GLY A 166 -15.26 1.78 -13.37
CA GLY A 166 -15.78 1.98 -14.73
C GLY A 166 -14.74 1.78 -15.84
N GLN A 167 -13.45 1.85 -15.52
CA GLN A 167 -12.34 1.70 -16.47
C GLN A 167 -11.63 0.33 -16.36
N GLN A 168 -12.14 -0.59 -15.55
CA GLN A 168 -11.48 -1.86 -15.27
C GLN A 168 -11.13 -2.68 -16.52
N LYS A 169 -11.96 -2.63 -17.58
CA LYS A 169 -11.71 -3.35 -18.84
C LYS A 169 -10.63 -2.70 -19.72
N ASP A 170 -10.39 -1.40 -19.56
CA ASP A 170 -9.48 -0.63 -20.41
C ASP A 170 -8.05 -0.58 -19.86
N ILE A 171 -7.83 -1.13 -18.66
CA ILE A 171 -6.57 -1.01 -17.93
C ILE A 171 -5.90 -2.38 -17.89
N GLY A 172 -4.91 -2.57 -18.78
CA GLY A 172 -4.05 -3.73 -18.75
C GLY A 172 -3.32 -3.88 -17.40
N PRO A 173 -2.87 -5.09 -17.04
CA PRO A 173 -2.24 -5.38 -15.76
C PRO A 173 -0.97 -4.57 -15.47
N GLY A 174 -0.32 -4.00 -16.50
CA GLY A 174 0.92 -3.21 -16.40
C GLY A 174 0.76 -1.69 -16.41
N VAL A 175 -0.48 -1.16 -16.43
CA VAL A 175 -0.70 0.30 -16.44
C VAL A 175 -0.96 0.80 -15.03
N SER A 176 0.11 1.26 -14.38
CA SER A 176 0.08 2.08 -13.16
C SER A 176 0.89 3.35 -13.42
N HIS A 177 0.56 4.43 -12.72
CA HIS A 177 1.32 5.68 -12.73
C HIS A 177 2.76 5.45 -12.29
N ARG A 178 2.99 4.55 -11.32
CA ARG A 178 4.33 4.09 -10.92
C ARG A 178 5.08 3.39 -12.05
N ALA A 179 4.39 2.55 -12.82
CA ALA A 179 4.97 1.91 -13.99
C ALA A 179 5.35 2.93 -15.07
N ILE A 180 4.57 3.98 -15.27
CA ILE A 180 4.92 5.08 -16.19
C ILE A 180 6.19 5.78 -15.70
N ALA A 181 6.28 6.12 -14.41
CA ALA A 181 7.48 6.74 -13.83
C ALA A 181 8.74 5.89 -14.08
N ILE A 182 8.64 4.59 -13.85
CA ILE A 182 9.72 3.64 -14.09
C ILE A 182 10.06 3.58 -15.58
N ARG A 183 9.09 3.39 -16.48
CA ARG A 183 9.32 3.35 -17.93
C ARG A 183 10.07 4.59 -18.41
N LEU A 184 9.64 5.77 -18.00
CA LEU A 184 10.31 7.03 -18.37
C LEU A 184 11.76 7.10 -17.87
N TRP A 185 12.03 6.58 -16.67
CA TRP A 185 13.39 6.49 -16.13
C TRP A 185 14.24 5.48 -16.92
N LEU A 186 13.65 4.33 -17.27
CA LEU A 186 14.29 3.31 -18.10
C LEU A 186 14.58 3.80 -19.52
N GLU A 187 13.79 4.74 -20.03
CA GLU A 187 14.00 5.46 -21.29
C GLU A 187 14.98 6.65 -21.15
N GLY A 188 15.54 6.87 -19.95
CA GLY A 188 16.64 7.81 -19.75
C GLY A 188 16.26 9.13 -19.13
N LYS A 189 14.98 9.37 -18.84
CA LYS A 189 14.57 10.64 -18.23
C LYS A 189 15.04 10.72 -16.78
N GLU A 190 15.48 11.90 -16.40
CA GLU A 190 15.89 12.18 -15.02
C GLU A 190 14.68 12.33 -14.07
N PRO A 191 14.83 11.99 -12.78
CA PRO A 191 13.72 12.02 -11.81
C PRO A 191 12.95 13.35 -11.77
N VAL A 192 13.64 14.48 -11.95
CA VAL A 192 13.01 15.81 -11.99
C VAL A 192 12.07 15.95 -13.19
N ALA A 193 12.51 15.54 -14.38
CA ALA A 193 11.69 15.58 -15.59
C ALA A 193 10.51 14.62 -15.49
N ILE A 194 10.70 13.45 -14.89
CA ILE A 194 9.64 12.47 -14.63
C ILE A 194 8.60 13.06 -13.68
N ALA A 195 9.04 13.65 -12.56
CA ALA A 195 8.17 14.28 -11.57
C ALA A 195 7.30 15.38 -12.18
N GLN A 196 7.88 16.21 -13.05
CA GLN A 196 7.12 17.22 -13.80
C GLN A 196 6.12 16.61 -14.78
N HIS A 197 6.53 15.57 -15.52
CA HIS A 197 5.70 14.91 -16.52
C HIS A 197 4.47 14.23 -15.88
N ILE A 198 4.68 13.51 -14.79
CA ILE A 198 3.62 12.74 -14.11
C ILE A 198 2.96 13.52 -12.95
N LYS A 199 3.29 14.81 -12.82
CA LYS A 199 2.77 15.75 -11.82
C LYS A 199 2.90 15.25 -10.37
N HIS A 200 4.06 14.71 -10.00
CA HIS A 200 4.37 14.20 -8.67
C HIS A 200 5.52 14.97 -8.02
N SER A 201 5.69 14.79 -6.70
CA SER A 201 6.92 15.23 -6.05
C SER A 201 8.10 14.38 -6.51
N ILE A 202 9.28 15.00 -6.57
CA ILE A 202 10.54 14.30 -6.89
C ILE A 202 10.77 13.15 -5.89
N GLU A 203 10.54 13.40 -4.60
CA GLU A 203 10.64 12.39 -3.54
C GLU A 203 9.73 11.17 -3.79
N ALA A 204 8.51 11.36 -4.30
CA ALA A 204 7.63 10.25 -4.63
C ALA A 204 8.17 9.43 -5.81
N VAL A 205 8.68 10.10 -6.85
CA VAL A 205 9.32 9.44 -8.00
C VAL A 205 10.55 8.66 -7.55
N GLU A 206 11.44 9.27 -6.78
CA GLU A 206 12.63 8.61 -6.23
C GLU A 206 12.28 7.39 -5.40
N ASN A 207 11.22 7.45 -4.58
CA ASN A 207 10.75 6.30 -3.82
C ASN A 207 10.33 5.13 -4.74
N TYR A 208 9.61 5.41 -5.83
CA TYR A 208 9.23 4.40 -6.82
C TYR A 208 10.46 3.81 -7.51
N LEU A 209 11.41 4.65 -7.93
CA LEU A 209 12.63 4.21 -8.58
C LEU A 209 13.50 3.37 -7.64
N GLN A 210 13.66 3.77 -6.37
CA GLN A 210 14.40 2.99 -5.37
C GLN A 210 13.79 1.61 -5.12
N LYS A 211 12.46 1.53 -4.98
CA LYS A 211 11.76 0.25 -4.87
C LYS A 211 11.95 -0.61 -6.11
N PHE A 212 11.82 -0.02 -7.31
CA PHE A 212 12.06 -0.72 -8.56
C PHE A 212 13.50 -1.26 -8.65
N LYS A 213 14.52 -0.44 -8.33
CA LYS A 213 15.94 -0.86 -8.32
C LYS A 213 16.15 -2.08 -7.41
N ARG A 214 15.55 -2.07 -6.22
CA ARG A 214 15.61 -3.23 -5.29
C ARG A 214 14.92 -4.48 -5.87
N VAL A 215 13.75 -4.32 -6.49
CA VAL A 215 13.04 -5.43 -7.15
C VAL A 215 13.86 -6.00 -8.31
N ALA A 216 14.36 -5.14 -9.20
CA ALA A 216 15.17 -5.52 -10.36
C ALA A 216 16.44 -6.27 -9.93
N PHE A 217 17.12 -5.80 -8.88
CA PHE A 217 18.29 -6.47 -8.32
C PHE A 217 17.96 -7.86 -7.77
N LEU A 218 16.90 -8.00 -6.97
CA LEU A 218 16.51 -9.30 -6.42
C LEU A 218 16.02 -10.26 -7.52
N LYS A 219 15.34 -9.74 -8.55
CA LYS A 219 14.91 -10.52 -9.70
C LYS A 219 16.10 -11.04 -10.50
N SER A 220 17.16 -10.24 -10.68
CA SER A 220 18.41 -10.69 -11.33
C SER A 220 19.16 -11.75 -10.51
N LYS A 221 18.88 -11.86 -9.21
CA LYS A 221 19.34 -12.93 -8.31
C LYS A 221 18.38 -14.12 -8.22
N HIS A 222 17.38 -14.20 -9.09
CA HIS A 222 16.42 -15.30 -9.19
C HIS A 222 15.49 -15.48 -7.98
N PHE A 223 15.25 -14.43 -7.20
CA PHE A 223 14.21 -14.46 -6.16
C PHE A 223 12.81 -14.49 -6.79
N ASN A 224 11.87 -15.19 -6.15
CA ASN A 224 10.48 -15.22 -6.58
C ASN A 224 9.71 -13.96 -6.10
N GLU A 225 8.54 -13.69 -6.68
CA GLU A 225 7.79 -12.46 -6.41
C GLU A 225 7.35 -12.31 -4.94
N PHE A 226 7.14 -13.41 -4.22
CA PHE A 226 6.76 -13.37 -2.80
C PHE A 226 7.95 -13.00 -1.92
N GLU A 227 9.11 -13.60 -2.16
CA GLU A 227 10.36 -13.28 -1.46
C GLU A 227 10.76 -11.83 -1.68
N ILE A 228 10.63 -11.35 -2.91
CA ILE A 228 10.91 -9.95 -3.26
C ILE A 228 9.93 -9.02 -2.55
N ALA A 229 8.63 -9.30 -2.58
CA ALA A 229 7.62 -8.48 -1.93
C ALA A 229 7.90 -8.33 -0.43
N LEU A 230 8.20 -9.45 0.24
CA LEU A 230 8.58 -9.48 1.66
C LEU A 230 9.85 -8.66 1.93
N THR A 231 10.90 -8.87 1.13
CA THR A 231 12.21 -8.23 1.33
C THR A 231 12.17 -6.72 1.08
N VAL A 232 11.43 -6.30 0.06
CA VAL A 232 11.33 -4.88 -0.32
C VAL A 232 10.33 -4.14 0.57
N GLY A 233 9.33 -4.85 1.11
CA GLY A 233 8.24 -4.26 1.90
C GLY A 233 7.19 -3.57 1.02
N ILE A 234 6.82 -4.22 -0.09
CA ILE A 234 5.80 -3.72 -1.03
C ILE A 234 4.79 -4.82 -1.34
N SER A 235 3.64 -4.45 -1.93
CA SER A 235 2.62 -5.43 -2.30
C SER A 235 3.13 -6.41 -3.37
N ILE A 236 2.59 -7.63 -3.36
CA ILE A 236 2.85 -8.63 -4.40
C ILE A 236 2.46 -8.09 -5.78
N TYR A 237 1.39 -7.30 -5.86
CA TYR A 237 0.97 -6.65 -7.10
C TYR A 237 2.02 -5.67 -7.64
N ALA A 238 2.54 -4.78 -6.80
CA ALA A 238 3.61 -3.85 -7.18
C ALA A 238 4.88 -4.61 -7.59
N THR A 239 5.22 -5.67 -6.87
CA THR A 239 6.37 -6.54 -7.17
C THR A 239 6.24 -7.21 -8.54
N LYS A 240 5.08 -7.79 -8.84
CA LYS A 240 4.78 -8.36 -10.17
C LYS A 240 4.90 -7.32 -11.27
N THR A 241 4.35 -6.13 -11.04
CA THR A 241 4.41 -5.02 -12.00
C THR A 241 5.85 -4.62 -12.30
N PHE A 242 6.67 -4.44 -11.27
CA PHE A 242 8.08 -4.07 -11.40
C PHE A 242 8.92 -5.19 -12.01
N SER A 243 8.62 -6.44 -11.67
CA SER A 243 9.28 -7.61 -12.28
C SER A 243 8.99 -7.69 -13.78
N LEU A 244 7.75 -7.46 -14.21
CA LEU A 244 7.39 -7.41 -15.64
C LEU A 244 8.15 -6.29 -16.37
N LEU A 245 8.24 -5.10 -15.77
CA LEU A 245 9.01 -3.99 -16.35
C LEU A 245 10.50 -4.32 -16.48
N TYR A 246 11.07 -5.00 -15.49
CA TYR A 246 12.45 -5.47 -15.55
C TYR A 246 12.64 -6.46 -16.72
N GLU A 247 11.80 -7.48 -16.82
CA GLU A 247 11.88 -8.49 -17.89
C GLU A 247 11.68 -7.89 -19.29
N GLU A 248 10.80 -6.88 -19.42
CA GLU A 248 10.55 -6.20 -20.69
C GLU A 248 11.76 -5.37 -21.18
N PHE A 249 12.55 -4.82 -20.26
CA PHE A 249 13.64 -3.91 -20.61
C PHE A 249 15.05 -4.51 -20.47
N LYS A 250 15.23 -5.63 -19.77
CA LYS A 250 16.55 -6.24 -19.48
C LYS A 250 17.47 -6.42 -20.70
N ASP A 251 16.90 -6.73 -21.86
CA ASP A 251 17.65 -7.03 -23.08
C ASP A 251 17.80 -5.81 -24.01
N LYS A 252 17.23 -4.65 -23.65
CA LYS A 252 17.30 -3.43 -24.49
C LYS A 252 18.63 -2.72 -24.31
N ALA A 253 19.24 -2.28 -25.42
CA ALA A 253 20.58 -1.66 -25.41
C ALA A 253 20.69 -0.42 -24.50
N PHE A 254 19.65 0.43 -24.48
CA PHE A 254 19.59 1.63 -23.65
C PHE A 254 19.47 1.31 -22.14
N PHE A 255 18.99 0.12 -21.79
CA PHE A 255 18.77 -0.30 -20.41
C PHE A 255 20.06 -0.74 -19.69
N LYS A 256 21.14 -1.05 -20.44
CA LYS A 256 22.43 -1.47 -19.85
C LYS A 256 23.01 -0.44 -18.87
N GLN A 257 22.95 0.84 -19.21
CA GLN A 257 23.44 1.91 -18.34
C GLN A 257 22.61 2.06 -17.05
N ARG A 258 21.28 1.92 -17.14
CA ARG A 258 20.38 1.99 -15.97
C ARG A 258 20.49 0.73 -15.11
N LEU A 259 20.82 -0.44 -15.68
CA LEU A 259 21.15 -1.66 -14.95
C LEU A 259 22.40 -1.50 -14.08
N GLU A 260 23.43 -0.80 -14.56
CA GLU A 260 24.61 -0.52 -13.75
C GLU A 260 24.23 0.25 -12.48
N GLU A 261 23.32 1.24 -12.57
CA GLU A 261 22.79 1.92 -11.37
C GLU A 261 22.03 0.97 -10.43
N VAL A 262 21.27 0.01 -10.97
CA VAL A 262 20.58 -1.02 -10.18
C VAL A 262 21.59 -1.88 -9.42
N TYR A 263 22.67 -2.31 -10.09
CA TYR A 263 23.73 -3.10 -9.47
C TYR A 263 24.54 -2.31 -8.45
N ILE A 264 24.80 -1.02 -8.67
CA ILE A 264 25.46 -0.14 -7.70
C ILE A 264 24.62 -0.06 -6.41
N VAL A 265 23.31 0.16 -6.50
CA VAL A 265 22.44 0.21 -5.31
C VAL A 265 22.43 -1.12 -4.55
N GLY A 266 22.44 -2.26 -5.26
CA GLY A 266 22.57 -3.57 -4.64
C GLY A 266 23.95 -3.84 -4.02
N ALA A 267 25.03 -3.36 -4.66
CA ALA A 267 26.41 -3.53 -4.22
C ALA A 267 26.78 -2.63 -3.03
N GLN A 268 26.21 -1.43 -2.93
CA GLN A 268 26.40 -0.52 -1.79
C GLN A 268 26.02 -1.16 -0.45
N TYR A 269 25.09 -2.13 -0.44
CA TYR A 269 24.77 -2.91 0.76
C TYR A 269 25.92 -3.85 1.18
N TYR A 270 26.59 -4.50 0.22
CA TYR A 270 27.74 -5.37 0.49
C TYR A 270 28.95 -4.56 0.95
N HIS A 271 29.21 -3.41 0.33
CA HIS A 271 30.27 -2.50 0.77
C HIS A 271 30.04 -2.00 2.22
N ALA A 272 28.82 -1.64 2.58
CA ALA A 272 28.50 -1.24 3.95
C ALA A 272 28.64 -2.39 4.98
N GLN A 273 28.36 -3.64 4.60
CA GLN A 273 28.60 -4.80 5.46
C GLN A 273 30.09 -5.16 5.58
N ASP A 274 30.85 -5.07 4.50
CA ASP A 274 32.28 -5.33 4.49
C ASP A 274 33.06 -4.25 5.25
N GLU A 275 32.65 -2.98 5.16
CA GLU A 275 33.17 -1.91 6.00
C GLU A 275 32.87 -2.15 7.48
N LYS A 276 31.66 -2.61 7.82
CA LYS A 276 31.29 -2.94 9.19
C LYS A 276 32.09 -4.13 9.73
N LYS A 277 32.33 -5.16 8.91
CA LYS A 277 33.21 -6.29 9.25
C LYS A 277 34.67 -5.86 9.38
N ARG A 278 35.18 -5.00 8.50
CA ARG A 278 36.55 -4.43 8.60
C ARG A 278 36.71 -3.60 9.87
N MET A 279 35.75 -2.73 10.20
CA MET A 279 35.75 -1.96 11.44
C MET A 279 35.71 -2.85 12.70
N MET A 280 34.95 -3.94 12.67
CA MET A 280 34.91 -4.92 13.77
C MET A 280 36.23 -5.68 13.90
N SER A 281 36.82 -6.11 12.79
CA SER A 281 38.13 -6.78 12.76
C SER A 281 39.27 -5.90 13.27
N SER A 282 39.27 -4.61 12.94
CA SER A 282 40.26 -3.65 13.43
C SER A 282 40.15 -3.37 14.93
N ASN A 283 38.94 -3.45 15.50
CA ASN A 283 38.74 -3.29 16.94
C ASN A 283 39.20 -4.52 17.74
N ASP A 284 39.09 -5.73 17.17
CA ASP A 284 39.59 -6.95 17.80
C ASP A 284 41.12 -7.03 17.75
N SER A 285 41.78 -6.53 16.70
CA SER A 285 43.25 -6.42 16.66
C SER A 285 43.78 -5.41 17.69
N ILE A 286 43.12 -4.25 17.84
CA ILE A 286 43.49 -3.25 18.85
C ILE A 286 43.27 -3.76 20.29
N ARG A 287 42.25 -4.61 20.51
CA ARG A 287 42.01 -5.26 21.81
C ARG A 287 43.03 -6.34 22.16
N ASN A 288 43.54 -7.07 21.16
CA ASN A 288 44.56 -8.09 21.37
C ASN A 288 45.96 -7.50 21.62
N GLU A 289 46.30 -6.36 21.02
CA GLU A 289 47.58 -5.67 21.30
C GLU A 289 47.64 -5.09 22.73
N ARG A 290 46.50 -4.71 23.32
CA ARG A 290 46.43 -4.23 24.72
C ARG A 290 46.38 -5.34 25.77
N ARG A 291 46.45 -6.61 25.35
CA ARG A 291 46.40 -7.81 26.22
C ARG A 291 47.69 -8.62 26.22
N LEU A 292 48.76 -8.12 25.62
CA LEU A 292 50.09 -8.70 25.77
C LEU A 292 50.78 -8.07 26.99
N PRO A 293 51.29 -8.87 27.94
CA PRO A 293 51.94 -8.40 29.16
C PRO A 293 53.29 -7.72 28.89
#